data_AF-A0A246JTY8-F1
#
_entry.id   AF-A0A246JTY8-F1
#
_cell.length_a   1.000
_cell.length_b   1.000
_cell.length_c   1.000
_cell.angle_alpha   90.00
_cell.angle_beta   90.00
_cell.angle_gamma   90.00
#
_symmetry.space_group_name_H-M   'P 1'
#
loop_
_entity.id
_entity.type
_entity.pdbx_description
1 polymer ?
#
loop_
_entity_poly.entity_id
_entity_poly.type
_entity_poly.pdbx_seq_one_letter_code
_entity_poly.pdbx_strand_id
1 'polypeptide(L)'
;MTDGFSLQMLIDYAETCSVDFADMLAFSMMNQDSFSTLEFRNALGSFATGVTVVTTALDTDCPVGVTASSFNSVSLDPPLVLWSLAKTSQSLTAFRDSGHFAIHVLSSNQELLSNRFARAGENKFQDVVWEAGTLGSPVLREYSAKFECKTVHQYEGGDHIIFVGEVVTFDHRDHAPLLFHAGKYAESRPKVAAEIISGVELEQGRFTEDFFLYLLSRSHFQTSRPTWEKLAELGLDQVEYFTISAAAINGPVTLDYLQAALQHTGHDPDQAKLDAMVERHLLIEQDGAYGPSERAREDFLEILSVAKAYEDDLLEHFSASEIAEGKRILKKIIELSGEAIPPLWPRPQ
;
A
#
# COMPACT_ATOMS: atom_id res chain seq x y z
N MET A 1 9.93 8.16 49.49
CA MET A 1 9.50 7.51 50.74
C MET A 1 8.15 6.92 50.45
N THR A 2 8.10 5.59 50.48
CA THR A 2 6.93 4.77 50.21
C THR A 2 5.82 5.09 51.20
N ASP A 3 4.65 5.49 50.71
CA ASP A 3 3.42 5.52 51.50
C ASP A 3 3.03 4.08 51.82
N GLY A 4 3.59 3.58 52.93
CA GLY A 4 3.22 2.31 53.50
C GLY A 4 1.82 2.45 54.09
N PHE A 5 0.83 1.87 53.42
CA PHE A 5 -0.38 1.46 54.11
C PHE A 5 0.04 0.51 55.23
N SER A 6 -0.16 0.94 56.47
CA SER A 6 0.09 0.12 57.67
C SER A 6 -0.62 -1.22 57.50
N LEU A 7 0.06 -2.32 57.81
CA LEU A 7 -0.53 -3.67 57.84
C LEU A 7 -1.86 -3.69 58.62
N GLN A 8 -1.98 -2.83 59.63
CA GLN A 8 -3.18 -2.70 60.44
C GLN A 8 -4.39 -2.17 59.63
N MET A 9 -4.16 -1.26 58.68
CA MET A 9 -5.24 -0.67 57.87
C MET A 9 -5.81 -1.67 56.85
N LEU A 10 -4.98 -2.60 56.37
CA LEU A 10 -5.40 -3.70 55.50
C LEU A 10 -6.12 -4.80 56.28
N ILE A 11 -5.71 -5.06 57.53
CA ILE A 11 -6.40 -5.99 58.44
C ILE A 11 -7.80 -5.45 58.79
N ASP A 12 -7.90 -4.18 59.16
CA ASP A 12 -9.17 -3.55 59.51
C ASP A 12 -10.15 -3.53 58.31
N TYR A 13 -9.65 -3.37 57.07
CA TYR A 13 -10.47 -3.41 55.86
C TYR A 13 -10.94 -4.84 55.50
N ALA A 14 -10.10 -5.86 55.75
CA ALA A 14 -10.44 -7.27 55.54
C ALA A 14 -11.49 -7.77 56.53
N GLU A 15 -11.42 -7.34 57.80
CA GLU A 15 -12.44 -7.66 58.82
C GLU A 15 -13.80 -7.03 58.51
N THR A 16 -13.82 -5.87 57.84
CA THR A 16 -15.07 -5.16 57.51
C THR A 16 -15.81 -5.75 56.29
N CYS A 17 -15.11 -6.43 55.38
CA CYS A 17 -15.68 -6.91 54.11
C CYS A 17 -15.84 -8.44 53.96
N SER A 18 -15.46 -9.25 54.95
CA SER A 18 -15.50 -10.73 54.85
C SER A 18 -14.75 -11.30 53.63
N VAL A 19 -13.68 -10.64 53.17
CA VAL A 19 -12.86 -11.10 52.04
C VAL A 19 -11.62 -11.80 52.61
N ASP A 20 -11.38 -13.05 52.21
CA ASP A 20 -10.24 -13.83 52.68
C ASP A 20 -8.93 -13.13 52.29
N PHE A 21 -8.02 -12.97 53.25
CA PHE A 21 -6.69 -12.39 53.02
C PHE A 21 -5.90 -13.20 51.97
N ALA A 22 -6.21 -14.50 51.86
CA ALA A 22 -5.70 -15.37 50.81
C ALA A 22 -6.22 -15.00 49.42
N ASP A 23 -7.47 -14.52 49.27
CA ASP A 23 -8.03 -14.09 47.99
C ASP A 23 -7.46 -12.75 47.53
N MET A 24 -7.13 -11.85 48.47
CA MET A 24 -6.49 -10.57 48.16
C MET A 24 -5.02 -10.76 47.74
N LEU A 25 -4.32 -11.68 48.39
CA LEU A 25 -2.99 -12.13 47.95
C LEU A 25 -3.06 -12.90 46.64
N ALA A 26 -4.08 -13.75 46.42
CA ALA A 26 -4.30 -14.45 45.16
C ALA A 26 -4.57 -13.47 44.02
N PHE A 27 -5.35 -12.40 44.24
CA PHE A 27 -5.57 -11.35 43.25
C PHE A 27 -4.28 -10.55 42.95
N SER A 28 -3.46 -10.29 43.97
CA SER A 28 -2.14 -9.68 43.80
C SER A 28 -1.12 -10.62 43.13
N MET A 29 -1.29 -11.94 43.26
CA MET A 29 -0.43 -13.00 42.69
C MET A 29 -0.95 -13.53 41.34
N MET A 30 -2.16 -13.17 40.93
CA MET A 30 -2.77 -13.54 39.65
C MET A 30 -2.29 -12.69 38.46
N ASN A 31 -1.41 -11.72 38.69
CA ASN A 31 -0.65 -11.11 37.61
C ASN A 31 0.69 -11.84 37.49
N GLN A 32 0.82 -12.72 36.48
CA GLN A 32 1.89 -12.68 35.47
C GLN A 32 1.77 -13.89 34.51
N ASP A 33 0.62 -14.08 33.85
CA ASP A 33 0.69 -14.61 32.49
C ASP A 33 1.16 -13.44 31.61
N SER A 34 2.48 -13.26 31.53
CA SER A 34 3.07 -12.17 30.75
C SER A 34 2.78 -12.40 29.27
N PHE A 35 1.74 -11.78 28.74
CA PHE A 35 1.48 -11.78 27.30
C PHE A 35 2.68 -11.18 26.57
N SER A 36 3.05 -11.77 25.43
CA SER A 36 4.16 -11.28 24.63
C SER A 36 3.89 -9.84 24.18
N THR A 37 4.82 -8.93 24.43
CA THR A 37 4.74 -7.53 23.96
C THR A 37 4.55 -7.47 22.44
N LEU A 38 5.09 -8.44 21.71
CA LEU A 38 4.92 -8.53 20.27
C LEU A 38 3.49 -8.91 19.89
N GLU A 39 2.89 -9.90 20.57
CA GLU A 39 1.50 -10.30 20.33
C GLU A 39 0.53 -9.17 20.64
N PHE A 40 0.74 -8.47 21.76
CA PHE A 40 -0.07 -7.30 22.12
C PHE A 40 0.06 -6.18 21.09
N ARG A 41 1.29 -5.87 20.63
CA ARG A 41 1.52 -4.90 19.56
C ARG A 41 0.84 -5.29 18.25
N ASN A 42 0.88 -6.57 17.88
CA ASN A 42 0.23 -7.06 16.68
C ASN A 42 -1.30 -6.93 16.78
N ALA A 43 -1.88 -7.25 17.94
CA ALA A 43 -3.29 -7.06 18.20
C ALA A 43 -3.70 -5.59 18.08
N LEU A 44 -2.95 -4.66 18.69
CA LEU A 44 -3.18 -3.22 18.56
C LEU A 44 -3.10 -2.75 17.10
N GLY A 45 -2.20 -3.34 16.30
CA GLY A 45 -2.07 -3.04 14.87
C GLY A 45 -3.30 -3.37 14.03
N SER A 46 -4.27 -4.13 14.56
CA SER A 46 -5.54 -4.42 13.88
C SER A 46 -6.46 -3.19 13.82
N PHE A 47 -6.26 -2.21 14.70
CA PHE A 47 -6.97 -0.93 14.63
C PHE A 47 -6.23 0.00 13.66
N ALA A 48 -6.81 0.17 12.46
CA ALA A 48 -6.26 1.08 11.46
C ALA A 48 -6.35 2.53 11.93
N THR A 49 -5.29 3.30 11.70
CA THR A 49 -5.19 4.71 12.11
C THR A 49 -4.69 5.56 10.95
N GLY A 50 -4.98 6.86 11.00
CA GLY A 50 -4.21 7.84 10.23
C GLY A 50 -2.82 8.01 10.83
N VAL A 51 -1.88 8.52 10.04
CA VAL A 51 -0.54 8.87 10.50
C VAL A 51 -0.46 10.37 10.74
N THR A 52 0.12 10.77 11.87
CA THR A 52 0.33 12.19 12.18
C THR A 52 1.79 12.53 12.42
N VAL A 53 2.18 13.77 12.14
CA VAL A 53 3.39 14.37 12.71
C VAL A 53 2.97 15.45 13.69
N VAL A 54 3.37 15.29 14.95
CA VAL A 54 3.15 16.27 16.00
C VAL A 54 4.40 17.10 16.16
N THR A 55 4.25 18.43 16.20
CA THR A 55 5.36 19.38 16.29
C THR A 55 5.19 20.35 17.45
N THR A 56 6.31 20.79 18.01
CA THR A 56 6.37 21.86 19.01
C THR A 56 7.71 22.58 18.93
N ALA A 57 7.86 23.65 19.68
CA ALA A 57 9.10 24.39 19.85
C ALA A 57 9.11 25.02 21.25
N LEU A 58 10.26 25.01 21.93
CA LEU A 58 10.44 25.82 23.16
C LEU A 58 10.71 27.27 22.82
N ASP A 59 11.54 27.48 21.80
CA ASP A 59 11.82 28.75 21.13
C ASP A 59 11.70 28.50 19.63
N THR A 60 11.34 29.53 18.84
CA THR A 60 11.10 29.41 17.38
C THR A 60 12.25 28.76 16.61
N ASP A 61 13.49 28.88 17.09
CA ASP A 61 14.69 28.32 16.44
C ASP A 61 14.98 26.85 16.80
N CYS A 62 14.18 26.25 17.69
CA CYS A 62 14.35 24.88 18.18
C CYS A 62 13.13 24.00 17.85
N PRO A 63 12.83 23.74 16.56
CA PRO A 63 11.69 22.94 16.16
C PRO A 63 11.89 21.46 16.51
N VAL A 64 10.84 20.87 17.09
CA VAL A 64 10.80 19.45 17.46
C VAL A 64 9.58 18.81 16.82
N GLY A 65 9.72 17.57 16.36
CA GLY A 65 8.61 16.83 15.76
C GLY A 65 8.76 15.32 15.90
N VAL A 66 7.61 14.65 16.00
CA VAL A 66 7.51 13.20 16.21
C VAL A 66 6.34 12.66 15.38
N THR A 67 6.57 11.55 14.68
CA THR A 67 5.48 10.78 14.06
C THR A 67 4.70 10.03 15.13
N ALA A 68 3.37 10.14 15.10
CA ALA A 68 2.48 9.44 16.01
C ALA A 68 1.25 8.89 15.29
N SER A 69 0.82 7.69 15.67
CA SER A 69 -0.48 7.08 15.29
C SER A 69 -1.44 6.96 16.47
N SER A 70 -1.05 7.46 17.65
CA SER A 70 -1.84 7.46 18.89
C SER A 70 -2.85 8.62 18.97
N PHE A 71 -2.92 9.46 17.93
CA PHE A 71 -3.83 10.59 17.86
C PHE A 71 -5.30 10.14 17.84
N ASN A 72 -6.16 10.85 18.58
CA ASN A 72 -7.61 10.71 18.47
C ASN A 72 -8.35 11.99 18.88
N SER A 73 -9.57 12.17 18.39
CA SER A 73 -10.50 13.21 18.85
C SER A 73 -11.12 12.83 20.20
N VAL A 74 -11.33 13.82 21.08
CA VAL A 74 -11.87 13.61 22.44
C VAL A 74 -13.22 14.28 22.62
N SER A 75 -13.33 15.57 22.26
CA SER A 75 -14.52 16.37 22.50
C SER A 75 -14.70 17.40 21.38
N LEU A 76 -15.97 17.74 21.09
CA LEU A 76 -16.31 18.83 20.16
C LEU A 76 -16.50 20.17 20.89
N ASP A 77 -17.02 20.16 22.13
CA ASP A 77 -17.21 21.36 22.95
C ASP A 77 -16.84 21.08 24.42
N PRO A 78 -15.69 21.59 24.92
CA PRO A 78 -14.66 22.30 24.16
C PRO A 78 -13.96 21.38 23.13
N PRO A 79 -13.32 21.92 22.08
CA PRO A 79 -12.70 21.13 21.02
C PRO A 79 -11.38 20.51 21.51
N LEU A 80 -11.43 19.24 21.92
CA LEU A 80 -10.28 18.54 22.50
C LEU A 80 -9.81 17.38 21.62
N VAL A 81 -8.49 17.23 21.55
CA VAL A 81 -7.79 16.09 20.94
C VAL A 81 -6.76 15.53 21.90
N LEU A 82 -6.34 14.28 21.69
CA LEU A 82 -5.24 13.68 22.44
C LEU A 82 -4.26 12.93 21.54
N TRP A 83 -3.07 12.70 22.09
CA TRP A 83 -2.08 11.77 21.55
C TRP A 83 -1.13 11.33 22.67
N SER A 84 -0.35 10.28 22.43
CA SER A 84 0.56 9.70 23.43
C SER A 84 1.99 9.69 22.93
N LEU A 85 2.93 10.13 23.78
CA LEU A 85 4.37 10.14 23.51
C LEU A 85 5.12 9.23 24.49
N ALA A 86 6.01 8.39 23.98
CA ALA A 86 6.82 7.51 24.81
C ALA A 86 7.70 8.32 25.78
N LYS A 87 7.79 7.86 27.04
CA LYS A 87 8.63 8.50 28.07
C LYS A 87 10.13 8.47 27.73
N THR A 88 10.53 7.57 26.84
CA THR A 88 11.90 7.43 26.33
C THR A 88 12.22 8.37 25.17
N SER A 89 11.24 9.13 24.66
CA SER A 89 11.45 10.06 23.55
C SER A 89 12.37 11.21 23.96
N GLN A 90 13.38 11.49 23.12
CA GLN A 90 14.27 12.66 23.27
C GLN A 90 13.49 13.98 23.17
N SER A 91 12.32 13.97 22.53
CA SER A 91 11.44 15.13 22.35
C SER A 91 10.54 15.41 23.56
N LEU A 92 10.52 14.53 24.57
CA LEU A 92 9.55 14.60 25.67
C LEU A 92 9.59 15.94 26.41
N THR A 93 10.78 16.42 26.77
CA THR A 93 10.95 17.70 27.49
C THR A 93 10.35 18.87 26.70
N ALA A 94 10.58 18.93 25.38
CA ALA A 94 10.04 20.01 24.55
C ALA A 94 8.49 20.02 24.54
N PHE A 95 7.84 18.86 24.47
CA PHE A 95 6.38 18.77 24.52
C PHE A 95 5.80 19.04 25.91
N ARG A 96 6.52 18.65 26.98
CA ARG A 96 6.09 18.90 28.35
C ARG A 96 6.11 20.38 28.71
N ASP A 97 7.13 21.09 28.23
CA ASP A 97 7.45 22.43 28.73
C ASP A 97 6.96 23.56 27.80
N SER A 98 6.74 23.31 26.50
CA SER A 98 6.26 24.32 25.54
C SER A 98 4.82 24.80 25.79
N GLY A 99 3.95 23.93 26.29
CA GLY A 99 2.53 24.25 26.52
C GLY A 99 1.67 24.34 25.25
N HIS A 100 2.22 24.03 24.07
CA HIS A 100 1.50 23.99 22.80
C HIS A 100 2.09 22.95 21.84
N PHE A 101 1.29 22.51 20.87
CA PHE A 101 1.74 21.63 19.79
C PHE A 101 0.84 21.79 18.55
N ALA A 102 1.35 21.41 17.39
CA ALA A 102 0.55 21.27 16.18
C ALA A 102 0.54 19.80 15.73
N ILE A 103 -0.61 19.28 15.33
CA ILE A 103 -0.80 17.93 14.80
C ILE A 103 -1.09 18.05 13.31
N HIS A 104 -0.34 17.32 12.49
CA HIS A 104 -0.52 17.25 11.04
C HIS A 104 -0.93 15.83 10.67
N VAL A 105 -2.17 15.62 10.23
CA VAL A 105 -2.60 14.38 9.61
C VAL A 105 -1.97 14.31 8.23
N LEU A 106 -1.14 13.29 7.99
CA LEU A 106 -0.37 13.17 6.77
C LEU A 106 -1.23 12.66 5.61
N SER A 107 -0.92 13.15 4.41
CA SER A 107 -1.48 12.68 3.14
C SER A 107 -0.75 11.44 2.64
N SER A 108 -1.43 10.63 1.82
CA SER A 108 -0.95 9.35 1.27
C SER A 108 0.44 9.39 0.62
N ASN A 109 0.83 10.53 0.05
CA ASN A 109 2.15 10.75 -0.56
C ASN A 109 3.27 11.11 0.43
N GLN A 110 2.98 11.27 1.73
CA GLN A 110 3.93 11.77 2.74
C GLN A 110 4.60 10.66 3.57
N GLU A 111 4.73 9.44 3.02
CA GLU A 111 5.39 8.32 3.69
C GLU A 111 6.84 8.66 4.11
N LEU A 112 7.60 9.32 3.23
CA LEU A 112 8.98 9.72 3.50
C LEU A 112 9.07 10.70 4.69
N LEU A 113 8.08 11.58 4.83
CA LEU A 113 7.99 12.53 5.93
C LEU A 113 7.68 11.79 7.24
N SER A 114 6.71 10.86 7.23
CA SER A 114 6.41 9.98 8.36
C SER A 114 7.66 9.23 8.84
N ASN A 115 8.38 8.59 7.90
CA ASN A 115 9.59 7.84 8.19
C ASN A 115 10.70 8.72 8.76
N ARG A 116 10.83 9.96 8.28
CA ARG A 116 11.80 10.94 8.78
C ARG A 116 11.52 11.32 10.23
N PHE A 117 10.28 11.67 10.56
CA PHE A 117 9.91 12.11 11.91
C PHE A 117 9.80 10.97 12.94
N ALA A 118 9.68 9.71 12.50
CA ALA A 118 9.66 8.52 13.34
C ALA A 118 11.05 8.08 13.86
N ARG A 119 12.13 8.41 13.13
CA ARG A 119 13.51 8.03 13.52
C ARG A 119 14.01 8.91 14.68
N ALA A 120 14.89 8.38 15.53
CA ALA A 120 15.64 9.20 16.48
C ALA A 120 16.79 9.92 15.77
N GLY A 121 17.15 11.13 16.22
CA GLY A 121 18.25 11.91 15.66
C GLY A 121 17.94 13.41 15.49
N GLU A 122 18.99 14.15 15.16
CA GLU A 122 18.96 15.59 14.91
C GLU A 122 18.51 15.92 13.46
N ASN A 123 18.30 17.20 13.16
CA ASN A 123 18.05 17.73 11.80
C ASN A 123 16.80 17.19 11.07
N LYS A 124 15.79 16.71 11.79
CA LYS A 124 14.53 16.22 11.17
C LYS A 124 13.80 17.26 10.31
N PHE A 125 13.98 18.54 10.62
CA PHE A 125 13.41 19.67 9.88
C PHE A 125 14.28 20.16 8.72
N GLN A 126 15.47 19.59 8.52
CA GLN A 126 16.32 19.94 7.38
C GLN A 126 15.57 19.63 6.07
N ASP A 127 15.53 20.60 5.16
CA ASP A 127 14.80 20.53 3.89
C ASP A 127 13.29 20.27 4.02
N VAL A 128 12.72 20.46 5.23
CA VAL A 128 11.26 20.45 5.45
C VAL A 128 10.81 21.90 5.48
N VAL A 129 9.86 22.26 4.62
CA VAL A 129 9.27 23.61 4.62
C VAL A 129 8.22 23.69 5.71
N TRP A 130 8.40 24.62 6.64
CA TRP A 130 7.48 24.90 7.73
C TRP A 130 7.46 26.40 8.07
N GLU A 131 6.43 26.83 8.76
CA GLU A 131 6.27 28.20 9.27
C GLU A 131 5.82 28.18 10.73
N ALA A 132 6.06 29.26 11.47
CA ALA A 132 5.55 29.36 12.84
C ALA A 132 4.02 29.48 12.82
N GLY A 133 3.34 28.57 13.52
CA GLY A 133 1.90 28.61 13.72
C GLY A 133 1.47 29.71 14.68
N THR A 134 0.17 29.77 14.93
CA THR A 134 -0.52 30.73 15.80
C THR A 134 0.04 30.73 17.22
N LEU A 135 0.43 29.56 17.72
CA LEU A 135 1.01 29.38 19.06
C LEU A 135 2.54 29.25 19.05
N GLY A 136 3.20 29.37 17.88
CA GLY A 136 4.65 29.22 17.73
C GLY A 136 5.13 27.81 17.37
N SER A 137 4.26 26.78 17.39
CA SER A 137 4.60 25.45 16.88
C SER A 137 4.93 25.46 15.38
N PRO A 138 5.92 24.68 14.91
CA PRO A 138 6.19 24.53 13.48
C PRO A 138 5.00 23.91 12.73
N VAL A 139 4.43 24.62 11.77
CA VAL A 139 3.35 24.15 10.90
C VAL A 139 3.93 23.71 9.56
N LEU A 140 3.72 22.43 9.22
CA LEU A 140 4.19 21.84 7.96
C LEU A 140 3.33 22.32 6.78
N ARG A 141 3.93 22.49 5.60
CA ARG A 141 3.23 22.99 4.39
C ARG A 141 2.13 22.07 3.86
N GLU A 142 2.32 20.76 3.96
CA GLU A 142 1.47 19.73 3.37
C GLU A 142 0.90 18.82 4.45
N TYR A 143 -0.41 18.57 4.38
CA TYR A 143 -1.19 17.74 5.29
C TYR A 143 -2.57 17.50 4.69
N SER A 144 -3.26 16.43 5.14
CA SER A 144 -4.69 16.26 4.91
C SER A 144 -5.52 17.08 5.90
N ALA A 145 -5.03 17.22 7.14
CA ALA A 145 -5.60 18.13 8.13
C ALA A 145 -4.52 18.61 9.11
N LYS A 146 -4.70 19.79 9.68
CA LYS A 146 -3.88 20.28 10.79
C LYS A 146 -4.74 20.73 11.96
N PHE A 147 -4.19 20.61 13.17
CA PHE A 147 -4.75 21.14 14.40
C PHE A 147 -3.64 21.81 15.19
N GLU A 148 -3.79 23.10 15.51
CA GLU A 148 -2.89 23.80 16.42
C GLU A 148 -3.55 23.85 17.79
N CYS A 149 -2.83 23.39 18.81
CA CYS A 149 -3.41 23.08 20.12
C CYS A 149 -2.63 23.73 21.25
N LYS A 150 -3.36 24.20 22.26
CA LYS A 150 -2.82 24.51 23.58
C LYS A 150 -2.86 23.24 24.44
N THR A 151 -1.76 22.89 25.09
CA THR A 151 -1.74 21.77 26.03
C THR A 151 -2.56 22.14 27.27
N VAL A 152 -3.61 21.37 27.55
CA VAL A 152 -4.48 21.60 28.72
C VAL A 152 -4.23 20.58 29.83
N HIS A 153 -3.92 19.33 29.47
CA HIS A 153 -3.62 18.27 30.42
C HIS A 153 -2.50 17.34 29.93
N GLN A 154 -1.77 16.79 30.89
CA GLN A 154 -0.78 15.72 30.69
C GLN A 154 -1.08 14.61 31.71
N TYR A 155 -1.25 13.38 31.25
CA TYR A 155 -1.56 12.24 32.11
C TYR A 155 -0.53 11.13 31.97
N GLU A 156 -0.28 10.43 33.07
CA GLU A 156 0.51 9.21 33.09
C GLU A 156 -0.24 8.08 32.38
N GLY A 157 0.39 7.46 31.38
CA GLY A 157 -0.19 6.39 30.55
C GLY A 157 0.75 5.19 30.44
N GLY A 158 1.19 4.63 31.57
CA GLY A 158 2.15 3.53 31.59
C GLY A 158 3.54 3.98 31.16
N ASP A 159 4.04 3.49 30.03
CA ASP A 159 5.32 3.89 29.43
C ASP A 159 5.23 5.14 28.52
N HIS A 160 4.04 5.73 28.40
CA HIS A 160 3.78 6.97 27.66
C HIS A 160 3.23 8.09 28.56
N ILE A 161 3.32 9.32 28.08
CA ILE A 161 2.55 10.47 28.56
C ILE A 161 1.45 10.76 27.55
N ILE A 162 0.22 10.92 28.04
CA ILE A 162 -0.95 11.30 27.23
C ILE A 162 -1.07 12.82 27.29
N PHE A 163 -0.96 13.47 26.13
CA PHE A 163 -1.17 14.91 25.99
C PHE A 163 -2.60 15.15 25.52
N VAL A 164 -3.32 16.02 26.24
CA VAL A 164 -4.63 16.53 25.82
C VAL A 164 -4.47 17.98 25.44
N GLY A 165 -4.90 18.32 24.22
CA GLY A 165 -4.83 19.66 23.68
C GLY A 165 -6.21 20.22 23.35
N GLU A 166 -6.42 21.49 23.66
CA GLU A 166 -7.54 22.27 23.18
C GLU A 166 -7.17 22.90 21.84
N VAL A 167 -7.97 22.62 20.80
CA VAL A 167 -7.73 23.09 19.43
C VAL A 167 -8.08 24.58 19.35
N VAL A 168 -7.10 25.41 18.99
CA VAL A 168 -7.29 26.87 18.82
C VAL A 168 -7.53 27.25 17.37
N THR A 169 -6.96 26.51 16.43
CA THR A 169 -7.20 26.65 14.99
C THR A 169 -6.96 25.32 14.28
N PHE A 170 -7.64 25.11 13.16
CA PHE A 170 -7.52 23.90 12.36
C PHE A 170 -7.72 24.23 10.88
N ASP A 171 -7.20 23.35 10.01
CA ASP A 171 -7.42 23.40 8.57
C ASP A 171 -7.55 21.97 8.03
N HIS A 172 -8.24 21.79 6.90
CA HIS A 172 -8.32 20.51 6.20
C HIS A 172 -8.24 20.71 4.69
N ARG A 173 -7.69 19.71 4.00
CA ARG A 173 -7.51 19.69 2.56
C ARG A 173 -8.08 18.42 1.98
N ASP A 174 -8.50 18.49 0.72
CA ASP A 174 -9.01 17.35 -0.03
C ASP A 174 -7.84 16.47 -0.54
N HIS A 175 -7.12 15.86 0.40
CA HIS A 175 -6.05 14.93 0.15
C HIS A 175 -6.33 13.61 0.88
N ALA A 176 -6.21 12.49 0.17
CA ALA A 176 -6.38 11.17 0.77
C ALA A 176 -5.35 10.97 1.90
N PRO A 177 -5.76 10.55 3.12
CA PRO A 177 -4.86 10.42 4.24
C PRO A 177 -3.93 9.21 4.10
N LEU A 178 -2.73 9.31 4.67
CA LEU A 178 -1.84 8.17 4.89
C LEU A 178 -2.38 7.33 6.04
N LEU A 179 -2.61 6.05 5.77
CA LEU A 179 -3.07 5.10 6.78
C LEU A 179 -1.92 4.22 7.26
N PHE A 180 -2.06 3.73 8.49
CA PHE A 180 -1.18 2.72 9.08
C PHE A 180 -2.02 1.60 9.68
N HIS A 181 -1.75 0.37 9.25
CA HIS A 181 -2.48 -0.82 9.66
C HIS A 181 -1.56 -2.04 9.65
N ALA A 182 -1.62 -2.86 10.71
CA ALA A 182 -0.84 -4.07 10.88
C ALA A 182 0.67 -3.89 10.63
N GLY A 183 1.23 -2.77 11.08
CA GLY A 183 2.65 -2.45 10.96
C GLY A 183 3.10 -1.96 9.58
N LYS A 184 2.17 -1.65 8.67
CA LYS A 184 2.46 -1.19 7.31
C LYS A 184 1.65 0.06 6.96
N TYR A 185 2.19 0.88 6.06
CA TYR A 185 1.40 1.93 5.43
C TYR A 185 0.33 1.33 4.52
N ALA A 186 -0.80 2.03 4.42
CA ALA A 186 -1.94 1.64 3.61
C ALA A 186 -2.59 2.88 2.98
N GLU A 187 -3.39 2.64 1.95
CA GLU A 187 -4.18 3.66 1.27
C GLU A 187 -5.66 3.50 1.62
N SER A 188 -6.35 4.63 1.76
CA SER A 188 -7.81 4.63 1.85
C SER A 188 -8.41 4.30 0.49
N ARG A 189 -9.38 3.39 0.46
CA ARG A 189 -10.20 3.15 -0.72
C ARG A 189 -11.66 3.40 -0.37
N PRO A 190 -12.39 4.25 -1.12
CA PRO A 190 -13.81 4.39 -0.93
C PRO A 190 -14.48 3.03 -1.02
N LYS A 191 -15.34 2.72 -0.05
CA LYS A 191 -16.22 1.56 -0.19
C LYS A 191 -17.23 1.90 -1.28
N VAL A 192 -17.15 1.22 -2.42
CA VAL A 192 -18.19 1.31 -3.45
C VAL A 192 -19.48 0.82 -2.80
N ALA A 193 -20.52 1.66 -2.79
CA ALA A 193 -21.85 1.23 -2.37
C ALA A 193 -22.23 0.05 -3.27
N ALA A 194 -22.58 -1.08 -2.66
CA ALA A 194 -22.77 -2.35 -3.33
C ALA A 194 -24.05 -2.38 -4.20
N GLU A 195 -24.25 -1.41 -5.07
CA GLU A 195 -25.05 -1.62 -6.26
C GLU A 195 -24.19 -2.47 -7.19
N ILE A 196 -24.33 -3.78 -7.02
CA ILE A 196 -23.95 -4.75 -8.04
C ILE A 196 -24.85 -4.41 -9.23
N ILE A 197 -24.42 -3.48 -10.07
CA ILE A 197 -24.94 -3.38 -11.42
C ILE A 197 -24.54 -4.71 -12.03
N SER A 198 -25.51 -5.63 -12.08
CA SER A 198 -25.37 -6.85 -12.86
C SER A 198 -25.15 -6.36 -14.28
N GLY A 199 -23.90 -6.26 -14.71
CA GLY A 199 -23.55 -5.86 -16.06
C GLY A 199 -24.07 -6.85 -17.10
N VAL A 200 -24.89 -7.84 -16.72
CA VAL A 200 -25.49 -8.84 -17.59
C VAL A 200 -26.99 -8.95 -17.27
N GLU A 201 -27.81 -8.81 -18.31
CA GLU A 201 -29.23 -9.14 -18.33
C GLU A 201 -29.42 -10.44 -19.15
N LEU A 202 -29.29 -11.59 -18.47
CA LEU A 202 -29.30 -12.90 -19.11
C LEU A 202 -30.61 -13.18 -19.88
N GLU A 203 -31.75 -12.72 -19.37
CA GLU A 203 -33.07 -12.94 -19.99
C GLU A 203 -33.22 -12.22 -21.34
N GLN A 204 -32.51 -11.11 -21.53
CA GLN A 204 -32.54 -10.32 -22.77
C GLN A 204 -31.30 -10.55 -23.65
N GLY A 205 -30.34 -11.35 -23.17
CA GLY A 205 -29.05 -11.54 -23.84
C GLY A 205 -28.24 -10.25 -23.96
N ARG A 206 -28.40 -9.31 -23.01
CA ARG A 206 -27.72 -8.01 -23.01
C ARG A 206 -26.67 -7.98 -21.91
N PHE A 207 -25.63 -7.21 -22.12
CA PHE A 207 -24.68 -6.83 -21.08
C PHE A 207 -24.36 -5.34 -21.21
N THR A 208 -24.02 -4.69 -20.10
CA THR A 208 -23.64 -3.27 -20.06
C THR A 208 -22.13 -3.11 -20.20
N GLU A 209 -21.68 -1.87 -20.40
CA GLU A 209 -20.26 -1.54 -20.42
C GLU A 209 -19.54 -1.88 -19.09
N ASP A 210 -20.28 -2.12 -18.01
CA ASP A 210 -19.75 -2.51 -16.70
C ASP A 210 -19.52 -4.03 -16.56
N PHE A 211 -19.84 -4.83 -17.58
CA PHE A 211 -19.56 -6.26 -17.53
C PHE A 211 -18.06 -6.51 -17.50
N PHE A 212 -17.57 -7.08 -16.40
CA PHE A 212 -16.13 -7.23 -16.16
C PHE A 212 -15.37 -7.96 -17.28
N LEU A 213 -15.92 -9.06 -17.85
CA LEU A 213 -15.27 -9.77 -18.95
C LEU A 213 -15.25 -8.96 -20.26
N TYR A 214 -16.26 -8.11 -20.47
CA TYR A 214 -16.25 -7.16 -21.59
C TYR A 214 -15.14 -6.13 -21.41
N LEU A 215 -15.02 -5.51 -20.23
CA LEU A 215 -13.96 -4.54 -19.94
C LEU A 215 -12.57 -5.16 -20.06
N LEU A 216 -12.37 -6.38 -19.54
CA LEU A 216 -11.11 -7.10 -19.64
C LEU A 216 -10.72 -7.34 -21.11
N SER A 217 -11.67 -7.82 -21.91
CA SER A 217 -11.45 -8.08 -23.34
C SER A 217 -11.23 -6.79 -24.13
N ARG A 218 -12.07 -5.77 -23.90
CA ARG A 218 -11.97 -4.47 -24.57
C ARG A 218 -10.65 -3.80 -24.27
N SER A 219 -10.19 -3.86 -23.02
CA SER A 219 -8.88 -3.35 -22.58
C SER A 219 -7.76 -4.06 -23.33
N HIS A 220 -7.76 -5.40 -23.36
CA HIS A 220 -6.76 -6.17 -24.12
C HIS A 220 -6.71 -5.76 -25.59
N PHE A 221 -7.86 -5.65 -26.28
CA PHE A 221 -7.89 -5.23 -27.68
C PHE A 221 -7.43 -3.79 -27.88
N GLN A 222 -7.68 -2.90 -26.91
CA GLN A 222 -7.25 -1.51 -27.01
C GLN A 222 -5.74 -1.37 -26.79
N THR A 223 -5.20 -2.06 -25.80
CA THR A 223 -3.77 -1.98 -25.43
C THR A 223 -2.88 -2.76 -26.39
N SER A 224 -3.40 -3.76 -27.10
CA SER A 224 -2.65 -4.50 -28.12
C SER A 224 -2.63 -3.82 -29.49
N ARG A 225 -3.48 -2.80 -29.71
CA ARG A 225 -3.61 -2.13 -31.01
C ARG A 225 -2.28 -1.53 -31.54
N PRO A 226 -1.48 -0.79 -30.74
CA PRO A 226 -0.20 -0.26 -31.23
C PRO A 226 0.76 -1.37 -31.69
N THR A 227 0.76 -2.51 -30.99
CA THR A 227 1.53 -3.70 -31.37
C THR A 227 1.10 -4.23 -32.73
N TRP A 228 -0.21 -4.34 -32.98
CA TRP A 228 -0.74 -4.82 -34.25
C TRP A 228 -0.53 -3.85 -35.41
N GLU A 229 -0.61 -2.55 -35.16
CA GLU A 229 -0.29 -1.52 -36.15
C GLU A 229 1.19 -1.60 -36.54
N LYS A 230 2.10 -1.68 -35.56
CA LYS A 230 3.54 -1.84 -35.81
C LYS A 230 3.87 -3.15 -36.52
N LEU A 231 3.20 -4.24 -36.16
CA LEU A 231 3.35 -5.54 -36.83
C LEU A 231 3.00 -5.44 -38.33
N ALA A 232 1.88 -4.77 -38.65
CA ALA A 232 1.45 -4.57 -40.03
C ALA A 232 2.42 -3.67 -40.82
N GLU A 233 2.99 -2.63 -40.20
CA GLU A 233 4.02 -1.77 -40.81
C GLU A 233 5.27 -2.56 -41.24
N LEU A 234 5.64 -3.58 -40.45
CA LEU A 234 6.77 -4.47 -40.73
C LEU A 234 6.41 -5.59 -41.74
N GLY A 235 5.16 -5.64 -42.21
CA GLY A 235 4.69 -6.65 -43.15
C GLY A 235 4.60 -8.06 -42.55
N LEU A 236 4.36 -8.13 -41.24
CA LEU A 236 4.16 -9.37 -40.50
C LEU A 236 2.67 -9.58 -40.18
N ASP A 237 2.26 -10.83 -40.00
CA ASP A 237 0.94 -11.18 -39.48
C ASP A 237 0.99 -11.74 -38.05
N GLN A 238 -0.18 -11.97 -37.44
CA GLN A 238 -0.25 -12.42 -36.05
C GLN A 238 0.30 -13.84 -35.85
N VAL A 239 0.16 -14.73 -36.83
CA VAL A 239 0.74 -16.08 -36.75
C VAL A 239 2.27 -15.99 -36.73
N GLU A 240 2.84 -15.10 -37.55
CA GLU A 240 4.26 -14.81 -37.57
C GLU A 240 4.74 -14.20 -36.26
N TYR A 241 3.98 -13.24 -35.71
CA TYR A 241 4.25 -12.64 -34.40
C TYR A 241 4.31 -13.67 -33.29
N PHE A 242 3.27 -14.50 -33.13
CA PHE A 242 3.21 -15.49 -32.05
C PHE A 242 4.29 -16.56 -32.21
N THR A 243 4.58 -16.98 -33.44
CA THR A 243 5.65 -17.95 -33.72
C THR A 243 7.04 -17.39 -33.38
N ILE A 244 7.35 -16.18 -33.85
CA ILE A 244 8.62 -15.49 -33.55
C ILE A 244 8.74 -15.25 -32.04
N SER A 245 7.67 -14.79 -31.38
CA SER A 245 7.63 -14.56 -29.94
C SER A 245 7.95 -15.83 -29.14
N ALA A 246 7.28 -16.94 -29.47
CA ALA A 246 7.50 -18.22 -28.81
C ALA A 246 8.94 -18.72 -28.97
N ALA A 247 9.49 -18.64 -30.19
CA ALA A 247 10.85 -19.06 -30.49
C ALA A 247 11.94 -18.10 -29.92
N ALA A 248 11.65 -16.80 -29.85
CA ALA A 248 12.56 -15.82 -29.24
C ALA A 248 12.70 -16.02 -27.73
N ILE A 249 11.62 -16.43 -27.07
CA ILE A 249 11.58 -16.65 -25.62
C ILE A 249 12.17 -18.00 -25.23
N ASN A 250 11.80 -19.07 -25.95
CA ASN A 250 12.11 -20.45 -25.55
C ASN A 250 13.35 -21.02 -26.28
N GLY A 251 13.96 -20.26 -27.19
CA GLY A 251 14.92 -20.79 -28.15
C GLY A 251 14.24 -21.51 -29.31
N PRO A 252 14.99 -22.21 -30.19
CA PRO A 252 14.40 -22.95 -31.30
C PRO A 252 13.33 -23.95 -30.82
N VAL A 253 12.14 -23.90 -31.41
CA VAL A 253 10.95 -24.69 -31.02
C VAL A 253 10.42 -25.54 -32.16
N THR A 254 9.81 -26.69 -31.86
CA THR A 254 9.20 -27.57 -32.88
C THR A 254 7.79 -27.11 -33.25
N LEU A 255 7.25 -27.61 -34.38
CA LEU A 255 5.86 -27.39 -34.77
C LEU A 255 4.88 -27.88 -33.68
N ASP A 256 5.10 -29.09 -33.14
CA ASP A 256 4.26 -29.65 -32.07
C ASP A 256 4.20 -28.74 -30.84
N TYR A 257 5.33 -28.14 -30.47
CA TYR A 257 5.38 -27.17 -29.37
C TYR A 257 4.58 -25.92 -29.71
N LEU A 258 4.78 -25.35 -30.91
CA LEU A 258 4.09 -24.14 -31.36
C LEU A 258 2.56 -24.35 -31.38
N GLN A 259 2.09 -25.49 -31.90
CA GLN A 259 0.66 -25.81 -31.91
C GLN A 259 0.11 -25.97 -30.49
N ALA A 260 0.80 -26.73 -29.63
CA ALA A 260 0.38 -26.91 -28.25
C ALA A 260 0.32 -25.57 -27.47
N ALA A 261 1.29 -24.68 -27.70
CA ALA A 261 1.38 -23.40 -27.02
C ALA A 261 0.40 -22.36 -27.56
N LEU A 262 0.11 -22.36 -28.87
CA LEU A 262 -0.58 -21.25 -29.55
C LEU A 262 -2.01 -21.55 -29.97
N GLN A 263 -2.48 -22.80 -29.93
CA GLN A 263 -3.83 -23.15 -30.40
C GLN A 263 -4.95 -22.31 -29.76
N HIS A 264 -4.81 -21.99 -28.46
CA HIS A 264 -5.80 -21.17 -27.73
C HIS A 264 -5.89 -19.72 -28.24
N THR A 265 -4.87 -19.23 -28.94
CA THR A 265 -4.84 -17.89 -29.53
C THR A 265 -5.61 -17.82 -30.85
N GLY A 266 -5.86 -18.97 -31.50
CA GLY A 266 -6.40 -19.03 -32.86
C GLY A 266 -5.38 -18.70 -33.96
N HIS A 267 -4.09 -18.61 -33.62
CA HIS A 267 -2.99 -18.21 -34.50
C HIS A 267 -1.80 -19.19 -34.46
N ASP A 268 -2.06 -20.48 -34.22
CA ASP A 268 -1.03 -21.51 -34.35
C ASP A 268 -0.61 -21.73 -35.82
N PRO A 269 0.70 -21.92 -36.10
CA PRO A 269 1.17 -22.19 -37.44
C PRO A 269 0.94 -23.66 -37.84
N ASP A 270 0.74 -23.89 -39.12
CA ASP A 270 0.92 -25.21 -39.74
C ASP A 270 2.30 -25.30 -40.42
N GLN A 271 2.64 -26.50 -40.93
CA GLN A 271 3.93 -26.72 -41.59
C GLN A 271 4.13 -25.78 -42.80
N ALA A 272 3.09 -25.56 -43.60
CA ALA A 272 3.16 -24.70 -44.77
C ALA A 272 3.47 -23.24 -44.39
N LYS A 273 2.92 -22.76 -43.27
CA LYS A 273 3.22 -21.44 -42.73
C LYS A 273 4.67 -21.33 -42.26
N LEU A 274 5.21 -22.36 -41.59
CA LEU A 274 6.61 -22.37 -41.17
C LEU A 274 7.57 -22.37 -42.38
N ASP A 275 7.29 -23.19 -43.39
CA ASP A 275 8.07 -23.23 -44.63
C ASP A 275 8.10 -21.85 -45.30
N ALA A 276 6.94 -21.19 -45.41
CA ALA A 276 6.84 -19.83 -45.94
C ALA A 276 7.62 -18.80 -45.10
N MET A 277 7.63 -18.94 -43.78
CA MET A 277 8.42 -18.08 -42.90
C MET A 277 9.94 -18.30 -43.05
N VAL A 278 10.38 -19.53 -43.31
CA VAL A 278 11.78 -19.84 -43.64
C VAL A 278 12.17 -19.24 -44.99
N GLU A 279 11.31 -19.37 -46.02
CA GLU A 279 11.52 -18.77 -47.35
C GLU A 279 11.60 -17.23 -47.28
N ARG A 280 10.80 -16.61 -46.40
CA ARG A 280 10.82 -15.16 -46.14
C ARG A 280 11.99 -14.70 -45.25
N HIS A 281 12.85 -15.62 -44.83
CA HIS A 281 13.97 -15.39 -43.90
C HIS A 281 13.54 -14.83 -42.54
N LEU A 282 12.35 -15.21 -42.06
CA LEU A 282 11.87 -14.89 -40.72
C LEU A 282 12.30 -15.95 -39.70
N LEU A 283 12.39 -17.21 -40.13
CA LEU A 283 12.83 -18.33 -39.30
C LEU A 283 14.09 -18.99 -39.88
N ILE A 284 14.85 -19.61 -39.00
CA ILE A 284 15.95 -20.52 -39.30
C ILE A 284 15.54 -21.90 -38.77
N GLU A 285 15.43 -22.86 -39.67
CA GLU A 285 15.19 -24.26 -39.30
C GLU A 285 16.54 -24.96 -39.04
N GLN A 286 16.62 -25.65 -37.90
CA GLN A 286 17.74 -26.51 -37.54
C GLN A 286 17.24 -27.74 -36.79
N ASP A 287 17.57 -28.93 -37.28
CA ASP A 287 17.23 -30.22 -36.64
C ASP A 287 15.73 -30.38 -36.33
N GLY A 288 14.85 -29.84 -37.20
CA GLY A 288 13.39 -29.88 -37.05
C GLY A 288 12.82 -28.87 -36.04
N ALA A 289 13.64 -27.94 -35.54
CA ALA A 289 13.25 -26.82 -34.70
C ALA A 289 13.44 -25.48 -35.43
N TYR A 290 12.61 -24.50 -35.08
CA TYR A 290 12.56 -23.19 -35.72
C TYR A 290 12.96 -22.11 -34.72
N GLY A 291 14.01 -21.36 -35.04
CA GLY A 291 14.43 -20.16 -34.32
C GLY A 291 14.21 -18.89 -35.15
N PRO A 292 14.10 -17.70 -34.52
CA PRO A 292 14.01 -16.46 -35.27
C PRO A 292 15.34 -16.14 -35.96
N SER A 293 15.26 -15.63 -37.19
CA SER A 293 16.42 -15.06 -37.89
C SER A 293 16.90 -13.76 -37.21
N GLU A 294 18.07 -13.25 -37.61
CA GLU A 294 18.55 -11.95 -37.12
C GLU A 294 17.56 -10.83 -37.45
N ARG A 295 17.09 -10.77 -38.70
CA ARG A 295 16.04 -9.84 -39.13
C ARG A 295 14.78 -9.95 -38.28
N ALA A 296 14.28 -11.17 -38.06
CA ALA A 296 13.05 -11.36 -37.27
C ALA A 296 13.23 -10.95 -35.80
N ARG A 297 14.45 -11.09 -35.24
CA ARG A 297 14.76 -10.57 -33.90
C ARG A 297 14.74 -9.04 -33.87
N GLU A 298 15.29 -8.38 -34.88
CA GLU A 298 15.25 -6.92 -35.01
C GLU A 298 13.81 -6.41 -35.12
N ASP A 299 13.02 -6.99 -36.03
CA ASP A 299 11.60 -6.67 -36.21
C ASP A 299 10.82 -6.88 -34.88
N PHE A 300 11.08 -8.00 -34.18
CA PHE A 300 10.43 -8.29 -32.90
C PHE A 300 10.85 -7.31 -31.78
N LEU A 301 12.11 -6.88 -31.74
CA LEU A 301 12.58 -5.86 -30.80
C LEU A 301 11.89 -4.51 -31.03
N GLU A 302 11.68 -4.12 -32.29
CA GLU A 302 10.93 -2.90 -32.61
C GLU A 302 9.48 -2.99 -32.13
N ILE A 303 8.82 -4.14 -32.33
CA ILE A 303 7.44 -4.38 -31.87
C ILE A 303 7.36 -4.31 -30.33
N LEU A 304 8.28 -4.97 -29.63
CA LEU A 304 8.35 -4.95 -28.16
C LEU A 304 8.62 -3.54 -27.63
N SER A 305 9.46 -2.75 -28.31
CA SER A 305 9.75 -1.37 -27.94
C SER A 305 8.49 -0.50 -27.97
N VAL A 306 7.68 -0.61 -29.03
CA VAL A 306 6.39 0.09 -29.14
C VAL A 306 5.43 -0.35 -28.04
N ALA A 307 5.30 -1.65 -27.80
CA ALA A 307 4.43 -2.17 -26.75
C ALA A 307 4.87 -1.70 -25.36
N LYS A 308 6.19 -1.66 -25.09
CA LYS A 308 6.75 -1.24 -23.81
C LYS A 308 6.60 0.26 -23.57
N ALA A 309 6.88 1.08 -24.58
CA ALA A 309 6.67 2.53 -24.50
C ALA A 309 5.20 2.86 -24.21
N TYR A 310 4.26 2.20 -24.91
CA TYR A 310 2.84 2.37 -24.65
C TYR A 310 2.41 1.89 -23.26
N GLU A 311 3.00 0.79 -22.76
CA GLU A 311 2.79 0.35 -21.36
C GLU A 311 3.27 1.44 -20.40
N ASP A 312 4.47 1.97 -20.57
CA ASP A 312 5.02 2.99 -19.67
C ASP A 312 4.16 4.26 -19.67
N ASP A 313 3.81 4.79 -20.85
CA ASP A 313 2.92 5.96 -20.99
C ASP A 313 1.55 5.72 -20.31
N LEU A 314 0.97 4.53 -20.47
CA LEU A 314 -0.30 4.18 -19.84
C LEU A 314 -0.16 4.12 -18.31
N LEU A 315 0.92 3.51 -17.81
CA LEU A 315 1.16 3.30 -16.38
C LEU A 315 1.51 4.59 -15.62
N GLU A 316 1.93 5.67 -16.30
CA GLU A 316 2.12 7.00 -15.69
C GLU A 316 0.83 7.56 -15.06
N HIS A 317 -0.34 7.11 -15.53
CA HIS A 317 -1.64 7.54 -15.03
C HIS A 317 -2.12 6.76 -13.79
N PHE A 318 -1.33 5.81 -13.29
CA PHE A 318 -1.69 4.96 -12.16
C PHE A 318 -0.67 5.05 -11.04
N SER A 319 -1.12 4.91 -9.79
CA SER A 319 -0.22 4.76 -8.66
C SER A 319 0.46 3.39 -8.68
N ALA A 320 1.63 3.28 -8.05
CA ALA A 320 2.32 1.98 -7.91
C ALA A 320 1.43 0.91 -7.23
N SER A 321 0.55 1.32 -6.31
CA SER A 321 -0.43 0.47 -5.62
C SER A 321 -1.51 -0.03 -6.58
N GLU A 322 -2.05 0.83 -7.44
CA GLU A 322 -3.03 0.45 -8.47
C GLU A 322 -2.45 -0.54 -9.47
N ILE A 323 -1.21 -0.31 -9.93
CA ILE A 323 -0.51 -1.22 -10.85
C ILE A 323 -0.27 -2.58 -10.20
N ALA A 324 0.21 -2.60 -8.95
CA ALA A 324 0.44 -3.83 -8.21
C ALA A 324 -0.87 -4.61 -8.00
N GLU A 325 -1.95 -3.92 -7.67
CA GLU A 325 -3.27 -4.50 -7.50
C GLU A 325 -3.85 -5.04 -8.81
N GLY A 326 -3.74 -4.29 -9.91
CA GLY A 326 -4.16 -4.75 -11.23
C GLY A 326 -3.44 -6.04 -11.62
N LYS A 327 -2.11 -6.10 -11.45
CA LYS A 327 -1.32 -7.33 -11.66
C LYS A 327 -1.78 -8.48 -10.77
N ARG A 328 -2.11 -8.20 -9.50
CA ARG A 328 -2.62 -9.22 -8.56
C ARG A 328 -3.97 -9.78 -9.01
N ILE A 329 -4.90 -8.91 -9.43
CA ILE A 329 -6.23 -9.30 -9.93
C ILE A 329 -6.09 -10.16 -11.19
N LEU A 330 -5.31 -9.72 -12.17
CA LEU A 330 -5.08 -10.47 -13.42
C LEU A 330 -4.48 -11.86 -13.14
N LYS A 331 -3.46 -11.94 -12.28
CA LYS A 331 -2.87 -13.24 -11.87
C LYS A 331 -3.88 -14.14 -11.18
N LYS A 332 -4.72 -13.58 -10.31
CA LYS A 332 -5.78 -14.33 -9.62
C LYS A 332 -6.83 -14.85 -10.61
N ILE A 333 -7.18 -14.08 -11.64
CA ILE A 333 -8.09 -14.53 -12.70
C ILE A 333 -7.47 -15.72 -13.43
N ILE A 334 -6.19 -15.62 -13.84
CA ILE A 334 -5.46 -16.71 -14.51
C ILE A 334 -5.46 -17.97 -13.65
N GLU A 335 -5.07 -17.85 -12.38
CA GLU A 335 -5.04 -18.96 -11.42
C GLU A 335 -6.41 -19.65 -11.26
N LEU A 336 -7.49 -18.87 -11.17
CA LEU A 336 -8.84 -19.39 -10.96
C LEU A 336 -9.50 -19.90 -12.26
N SER A 337 -9.05 -19.45 -13.43
CA SER A 337 -9.58 -19.89 -14.72
C SER A 337 -9.07 -21.27 -15.17
N GLY A 338 -8.12 -21.85 -14.44
CA GLY A 338 -7.57 -23.19 -14.69
C GLY A 338 -6.39 -23.20 -15.67
N GLU A 339 -5.92 -24.42 -15.98
CA GLU A 339 -4.68 -24.65 -16.75
C GLU A 339 -4.93 -24.97 -18.24
N ALA A 340 -6.18 -24.82 -18.71
CA ALA A 340 -6.54 -25.14 -20.09
C ALA A 340 -5.85 -24.25 -21.13
N ILE A 341 -5.39 -23.06 -20.70
CA ILE A 341 -4.55 -22.17 -21.51
C ILE A 341 -3.11 -22.31 -21.00
N PRO A 342 -2.20 -22.87 -21.82
CA PRO A 342 -0.81 -23.00 -21.40
C PRO A 342 -0.16 -21.61 -21.27
N PRO A 343 0.77 -21.41 -20.32
CA PRO A 343 1.55 -20.19 -20.31
C PRO A 343 2.38 -20.12 -21.61
N LEU A 344 2.44 -18.94 -22.22
CA LEU A 344 3.43 -18.66 -23.27
C LEU A 344 4.89 -18.81 -22.77
N TRP A 345 5.06 -18.82 -21.44
CA TRP A 345 6.32 -18.92 -20.71
C TRP A 345 6.36 -20.17 -19.80
N PRO A 346 6.39 -21.41 -20.34
CA PRO A 346 6.70 -22.54 -19.48
C PRO A 346 8.14 -22.37 -18.96
N ARG A 347 8.36 -22.50 -17.65
CA ARG A 347 9.74 -22.61 -17.14
C ARG A 347 10.36 -23.87 -17.77
N PRO A 348 11.61 -23.83 -18.26
CA PRO A 348 12.28 -25.04 -18.71
C PRO A 348 12.26 -26.08 -17.59
N GLN A 349 11.93 -27.32 -17.92
CA GLN A 349 12.15 -28.47 -17.02
C GLN A 349 13.62 -28.84 -16.99
#